data_AF-A0A351LEX4-F1
#
_entry.id   AF-A0A351LEX4-F1
#
_cell.length_a   1.000
_cell.length_b   1.000
_cell.length_c   1.000
_cell.angle_alpha   90.00
_cell.angle_beta   90.00
_cell.angle_gamma   90.00
#
_symmetry.space_group_name_H-M   'P 1'
#
loop_
_entity.id
_entity.type
_entity.pdbx_description
1 polymer ?
#
loop_
_entity_poly.entity_id
_entity_poly.type
_entity_poly.pdbx_seq_one_letter_code
_entity_poly.pdbx_strand_id
1 'polypeptide(L)' 'MESHVNEASDGLVVASRRNDPNYAQVSGYITKELAMRFKIACTAKEVSQTDALEEAVRLWLEENEPPAVAKGKGD' A
#
# COMPACT_ATOMS: atom_id res chain seq x y z
N MET A 1 29.64 4.66 12.62
CA MET A 1 28.47 4.24 13.42
C MET A 1 27.54 5.45 13.45
N GLU A 2 26.83 5.72 12.37
CA GLU A 2 25.98 6.90 12.26
C GLU A 2 24.52 6.44 12.15
N SER A 3 23.90 6.36 13.33
CA SER A 3 22.47 6.24 13.51
C SER A 3 21.85 7.61 13.25
N HIS A 4 21.18 7.78 12.11
CA HIS A 4 20.34 8.95 11.85
C HIS A 4 18.93 8.51 11.44
N VAL A 5 18.08 8.45 12.46
CA VAL A 5 16.68 8.92 12.51
C VAL A 5 15.92 9.04 11.18
N ASN A 6 14.91 8.20 10.98
CA ASN A 6 13.74 8.58 10.18
C ASN A 6 12.47 7.80 10.60
N GLU A 7 12.00 8.01 11.84
CA GLU A 7 10.72 7.45 12.31
C GLU A 7 9.64 8.53 12.51
N ALA A 8 10.03 9.81 12.57
CA ALA A 8 9.10 10.94 12.80
C ALA A 8 8.38 11.44 11.54
N SER A 9 8.92 11.16 10.35
CA SER A 9 8.35 11.62 9.07
C SER A 9 7.13 10.80 8.64
N ASP A 10 7.07 9.52 9.03
CA ASP A 10 6.01 8.59 8.64
C ASP A 10 4.65 8.95 9.27
N GLY A 11 4.65 9.38 10.54
CA GLY A 11 3.43 9.78 11.26
C GLY A 11 2.73 11.01 10.67
N LEU A 12 3.49 11.96 10.11
CA LEU A 12 2.94 13.18 9.51
C LEU A 12 2.31 12.90 8.13
N VAL A 13 2.92 12.02 7.33
CA VAL A 13 2.38 11.63 6.02
C VAL A 13 1.14 10.74 6.15
N VAL A 14 1.08 9.87 7.15
CA VAL A 14 -0.12 9.05 7.44
C VAL A 14 -1.31 9.92 7.83
N ALA A 15 -1.09 10.98 8.62
CA ALA A 15 -2.14 11.94 8.96
C ALA A 15 -2.65 12.73 7.74
N SER A 16 -1.76 13.05 6.80
CA SER A 16 -2.12 13.75 5.55
C SER A 16 -2.97 12.89 4.62
N ARG A 17 -2.67 11.59 4.50
CA ARG A 17 -3.40 10.67 3.60
C ARG A 17 -4.84 10.40 4.02
N ARG A 18 -5.17 10.51 5.32
CA ARG A 18 -6.53 10.29 5.83
C ARG A 18 -7.56 11.33 5.35
N ASN A 19 -7.10 12.54 5.05
CA ASN A 19 -7.94 13.66 4.63
C ASN A 19 -7.75 14.03 3.15
N ASP A 20 -6.95 13.28 2.41
CA ASP A 20 -6.69 13.51 0.99
C ASP A 20 -7.74 12.77 0.15
N PRO A 21 -8.51 13.47 -0.71
CA PRO A 21 -9.56 12.84 -1.53
C PRO A 21 -9.03 11.84 -2.56
N ASN A 22 -7.72 11.80 -2.81
CA ASN A 22 -7.10 10.84 -3.72
C ASN A 22 -6.76 9.51 -3.03
N TYR A 23 -6.93 9.39 -1.71
CA TYR A 23 -6.65 8.17 -0.96
C TYR A 23 -7.92 7.60 -0.33
N ALA A 24 -8.02 6.27 -0.35
CA ALA A 24 -9.08 5.53 0.33
C ALA A 24 -8.47 4.50 1.30
N GLN A 25 -9.08 4.35 2.48
CA GLN A 25 -8.68 3.32 3.43
C GLN A 25 -9.27 1.97 3.03
N VAL A 26 -8.42 0.97 2.81
CA VAL A 26 -8.81 -0.43 2.67
C VAL A 26 -8.59 -1.15 4.00
N SER A 27 -9.60 -1.84 4.51
CA SER A 27 -9.54 -2.54 5.80
C SER A 27 -10.01 -4.00 5.71
N GLY A 28 -9.43 -4.87 6.54
CA GLY A 28 -9.71 -6.30 6.57
C GLY A 28 -8.91 -7.03 7.63
N TYR A 29 -9.25 -8.31 7.88
CA TYR A 29 -8.53 -9.17 8.81
C TYR A 29 -7.73 -10.22 8.05
N ILE A 30 -6.47 -10.40 8.46
CA ILE A 30 -5.59 -11.48 8.00
C ILE A 30 -5.06 -12.28 9.18
N THR A 31 -4.50 -13.46 8.93
CA THR A 31 -3.89 -14.26 10.00
C THR A 31 -2.69 -13.54 10.61
N LYS A 32 -2.47 -13.72 11.92
CA LYS A 32 -1.34 -13.11 12.65
C LYS A 32 0.01 -13.46 12.00
N GLU A 33 0.15 -14.71 11.55
CA GLU A 33 1.35 -15.17 10.85
C GLU A 33 1.58 -14.37 9.56
N LEU A 34 0.53 -14.17 8.75
CA LEU A 34 0.65 -13.42 7.50
C LEU A 34 1.01 -11.96 7.76
N ALA A 35 0.37 -11.32 8.75
CA ALA A 35 0.68 -9.96 9.16
C ALA A 35 2.14 -9.81 9.63
N MET A 36 2.64 -10.79 10.40
CA MET A 36 4.03 -10.79 10.87
C MET A 36 5.02 -10.93 9.70
N ARG A 37 4.79 -11.90 8.82
CA ARG A 37 5.63 -12.13 7.63
C ARG A 37 5.65 -10.92 6.70
N PHE A 38 4.50 -10.28 6.49
CA PHE A 38 4.38 -9.06 5.71
C PHE A 38 5.24 -7.93 6.29
N LYS A 39 5.17 -7.68 7.60
CA LYS A 39 5.97 -6.65 8.27
C LYS A 39 7.47 -6.93 8.17
N ILE A 40 7.88 -8.18 8.39
CA ILE A 40 9.29 -8.60 8.23
C ILE A 40 9.77 -8.33 6.81
N ALA A 41 8.96 -8.67 5.79
CA ALA A 41 9.31 -8.43 4.40
C ALA A 41 9.44 -6.93 4.08
N CYS A 42 8.55 -6.09 4.63
CA CYS A 42 8.64 -4.63 4.46
C CYS A 42 9.95 -4.09 5.06
N THR A 43 10.28 -4.50 6.29
CA THR A 43 11.54 -4.11 6.96
C THR A 43 12.76 -4.57 6.17
N ALA A 44 12.79 -5.84 5.73
CA ALA A 44 13.93 -6.40 5.01
C ALA A 44 14.18 -5.73 3.65
N LYS A 45 13.15 -5.16 3.04
CA LYS A 45 13.22 -4.45 1.76
C LYS A 45 13.31 -2.93 1.90
N GLU A 46 13.30 -2.40 3.12
CA GLU A 46 13.29 -0.96 3.41
C GLU A 46 12.12 -0.21 2.73
N VAL A 47 10.95 -0.85 2.63
CA VAL A 47 9.73 -0.26 2.06
C VAL A 47 8.67 -0.01 3.13
N SER A 48 7.84 1.00 2.93
CA SER A 48 6.72 1.26 3.85
C SER A 48 5.63 0.19 3.69
N GLN A 49 4.87 -0.05 4.77
CA GLN A 49 3.72 -0.96 4.70
C GLN A 49 2.64 -0.46 3.74
N THR A 50 2.50 0.85 3.56
CA THR A 50 1.54 1.40 2.58
C THR A 50 1.98 1.10 1.15
N ASP A 51 3.24 1.34 0.81
CA ASP A 51 3.72 1.10 -0.56
C ASP A 51 3.63 -0.40 -0.90
N ALA A 52 4.02 -1.26 0.05
CA ALA A 52 3.89 -2.71 -0.11
C ALA A 52 2.43 -3.17 -0.23
N LEU A 53 1.49 -2.52 0.47
CA LEU A 53 0.07 -2.82 0.37
C LEU A 53 -0.51 -2.36 -0.97
N GLU A 54 -0.14 -1.17 -1.46
CA GLU A 54 -0.55 -0.67 -2.77
C GLU A 54 -0.06 -1.59 -3.90
N GLU A 55 1.19 -2.05 -3.83
CA GLU A 55 1.73 -3.01 -4.80
C GLU A 55 1.00 -4.35 -4.75
N ALA A 56 0.76 -4.90 -3.55
CA ALA A 56 0.01 -6.15 -3.39
C ALA A 56 -1.42 -6.04 -3.94
N VAL A 57 -2.11 -4.91 -3.71
CA VAL A 57 -3.44 -4.65 -4.25
C VAL A 57 -3.40 -4.51 -5.77
N ARG A 58 -2.41 -3.82 -6.33
CA ARG A 58 -2.26 -3.69 -7.79
C ARG A 58 -2.09 -5.05 -8.47
N LEU A 59 -1.20 -5.90 -7.94
CA LEU A 59 -0.98 -7.25 -8.45
C LEU A 59 -2.25 -8.10 -8.37
N TRP A 60 -2.99 -8.01 -7.26
CA TRP A 60 -4.28 -8.70 -7.14
C TRP A 60 -5.28 -8.24 -8.22
N LEU A 61 -5.36 -6.94 -8.50
CA LEU A 61 -6.25 -6.40 -9.52
C LEU A 61 -5.80 -6.76 -10.94
N GLU A 62 -4.50 -6.77 -11.24
CA GLU A 62 -3.99 -7.20 -12.55
C GLU A 62 -4.42 -8.63 -12.91
N GLU A 63 -4.52 -9.52 -11.91
CA GLU A 63 -4.95 -10.90 -12.09
C GLU A 63 -6.48 -11.07 -12.10
N ASN A 64 -7.23 -10.19 -11.44
CA ASN A 64 -8.65 -10.41 -11.12
C ASN A 64 -9.61 -9.35 -11.67
N GLU A 65 -9.14 -8.20 -12.15
CA GLU A 65 -10.00 -7.25 -12.83
C GLU A 65 -10.33 -7.74 -14.25
N PRO A 66 -11.60 -7.65 -14.66
CA PRO A 66 -11.92 -7.84 -16.06
C PRO A 66 -11.16 -6.79 -16.89
N PRO A 67 -10.63 -7.15 -18.07
CA PRO A 67 -9.90 -6.22 -18.91
C PRO A 67 -10.77 -4.97 -19.12
N ALA A 68 -10.23 -3.81 -18.75
CA ALA A 68 -10.94 -2.55 -18.80
C ALA A 68 -11.67 -2.44 -20.15
N VAL A 69 -13.00 -2.42 -20.13
CA VAL A 69 -13.80 -2.16 -21.33
C VAL A 69 -13.27 -0.86 -21.92
N ALA A 70 -12.62 -0.95 -23.07
CA ALA A 70 -12.23 0.19 -23.86
C ALA A 70 -13.53 0.96 -24.14
N LYS A 71 -13.75 2.08 -23.45
CA LYS A 71 -14.87 2.97 -23.74
C LYS A 71 -14.74 3.36 -25.21
N GLY A 72 -15.67 2.86 -26.01
CA GLY A 72 -15.77 3.17 -27.43
C GLY A 72 -15.71 4.68 -27.61
N LYS A 73 -14.75 5.11 -28.43
CA LYS A 73 -14.77 6.40 -29.08
C LYS A 73 -15.98 6.39 -30.01
N GLY A 74 -17.11 6.90 -29.52
CA GLY A 74 -18.31 7.17 -30.30
C GLY A 74 -18.18 8.53 -30.98
N ASP A 75 -18.56 8.57 -32.24
CA ASP A 75 -18.39 9.59 -33.28
C ASP A 75 -18.72 11.05 -32.92
#